data_AF-A0A1D6J8E1-F1
#
_entry.id   AF-A0A1D6J8E1-F1
#
_cell.length_a   1.000
_cell.length_b   1.000
_cell.length_c   1.000
_cell.angle_alpha   90.00
_cell.angle_beta   90.00
_cell.angle_gamma   90.00
#
_symmetry.space_group_name_H-M   'P 1'
#
loop_
_entity.id
_entity.type
_entity.pdbx_description
1 polymer ?
#
loop_
_entity_poly.entity_id
_entity_poly.type
_entity_poly.pdbx_seq_one_letter_code
_entity_poly.pdbx_strand_id
1 'polypeptide(L)'
;MRGGIYRLKEHLAHVGKNVKKCTSATPQALEAKEKCKKAIEAAKRKREEKTVRELELREEVNVSRVGEESEEVTCVGSSQPHKLGPIDKWTRAIDPTKADSFKQQ
;
A
#
# COMPACT_ATOMS: atom_id res chain seq x y z
N MET A 1 -18.00 -10.16 -5.45
CA MET A 1 -18.99 -10.42 -4.39
C MET A 1 -18.30 -11.06 -3.17
N ARG A 2 -17.97 -10.32 -2.10
CA ARG A 2 -17.37 -10.87 -0.85
C ARG A 2 -18.22 -10.61 0.41
N GLY A 3 -19.40 -9.99 0.26
CA GLY A 3 -20.21 -9.52 1.39
C GLY A 3 -21.09 -10.57 2.06
N GLY A 4 -21.44 -11.68 1.40
CA GLY A 4 -22.44 -12.63 1.92
C GLY A 4 -22.04 -13.28 3.25
N ILE A 5 -20.86 -13.93 3.26
CA ILE A 5 -20.39 -14.68 4.44
C ILE A 5 -20.05 -13.75 5.61
N TYR A 6 -19.44 -12.60 5.34
CA TYR A 6 -19.11 -11.65 6.41
C TYR A 6 -20.39 -11.11 7.07
N ARG A 7 -21.39 -10.70 6.27
CA ARG A 7 -22.69 -10.25 6.80
C ARG A 7 -23.44 -11.37 7.53
N LEU A 8 -23.29 -12.63 7.11
CA LEU A 8 -23.84 -13.78 7.84
C LEU A 8 -23.17 -13.93 9.22
N LYS A 9 -21.85 -13.79 9.30
CA LYS A 9 -21.14 -13.80 10.59
C LYS A 9 -21.59 -12.65 11.49
N GLU A 10 -21.78 -11.44 10.95
CA GLU A 10 -22.32 -10.28 11.68
C GLU A 10 -23.73 -10.56 12.23
N HIS A 11 -24.62 -11.11 11.39
CA HIS A 11 -25.99 -11.52 11.77
C HIS A 11 -25.98 -12.51 12.96
N LEU A 12 -25.18 -13.57 12.86
CA LEU A 12 -25.09 -14.63 13.87
C LEU A 12 -24.40 -14.14 15.14
N ALA A 13 -23.32 -13.37 15.03
CA ALA A 13 -22.51 -12.90 16.16
C ALA A 13 -23.17 -11.75 16.96
N HIS A 14 -24.24 -11.14 16.44
CA HIS A 14 -24.81 -9.89 16.98
C HIS A 14 -23.81 -8.73 16.95
N VAL A 15 -22.92 -8.70 15.96
CA VAL A 15 -21.88 -7.67 15.80
C VAL A 15 -22.23 -6.80 14.59
N GLY A 16 -22.02 -5.49 14.71
CA GLY A 16 -22.28 -4.53 13.64
C GLY A 16 -23.69 -3.93 13.66
N LYS A 17 -23.89 -2.89 12.83
CA LYS A 17 -25.15 -2.11 12.73
C LYS A 17 -25.90 -2.35 11.41
N ASN A 18 -25.22 -2.86 10.39
CA ASN A 18 -25.71 -2.91 9.00
C ASN A 18 -26.47 -4.21 8.66
N VAL A 19 -26.63 -5.12 9.61
CA VAL A 19 -27.28 -6.41 9.40
C VAL A 19 -28.27 -6.65 10.55
N LYS A 20 -29.46 -7.16 10.22
CA LYS A 20 -30.42 -7.60 11.24
C LYS A 20 -29.76 -8.69 12.10
N LYS A 21 -30.04 -8.71 13.40
CA LYS A 21 -29.44 -9.70 14.32
C LYS A 21 -30.26 -11.00 14.31
N CYS A 22 -29.60 -12.15 14.47
CA CYS A 22 -30.28 -13.44 14.57
C CYS A 22 -31.15 -13.49 15.84
N THR A 23 -32.43 -13.83 15.72
CA THR A 23 -33.35 -13.95 16.86
C THR A 23 -33.45 -15.37 17.41
N SER A 24 -32.80 -16.35 16.76
CA SER A 24 -32.82 -17.75 17.20
C SER A 24 -32.05 -17.92 18.52
N ALA A 25 -32.68 -18.62 19.46
CA ALA A 25 -32.11 -18.93 20.78
C ALA A 25 -31.85 -20.44 20.96
N THR A 26 -31.80 -21.21 19.87
CA THR A 26 -31.46 -22.64 19.96
C THR A 26 -30.02 -22.83 20.46
N PRO A 27 -29.69 -23.97 21.10
CA PRO A 27 -28.33 -24.25 21.55
C PRO A 27 -27.29 -24.13 20.43
N GLN A 28 -27.65 -24.59 19.23
CA GLN A 28 -26.83 -24.48 18.01
C GLN A 28 -26.62 -23.02 17.59
N ALA A 29 -27.64 -22.17 17.72
CA ALA A 29 -27.55 -20.75 17.41
C ALA A 29 -26.63 -20.01 18.39
N LEU A 30 -26.67 -20.35 19.69
CA LEU A 30 -25.76 -19.80 20.70
C LEU A 30 -24.31 -20.20 20.44
N GLU A 31 -24.08 -21.47 20.10
CA GLU A 31 -22.75 -21.95 19.73
C GLU A 31 -22.23 -21.25 18.47
N ALA A 32 -23.08 -21.11 17.45
CA ALA A 32 -22.75 -20.40 16.22
C ALA A 32 -22.45 -18.91 16.46
N LYS A 33 -23.19 -18.26 17.37
CA LYS A 33 -22.96 -16.87 17.79
C LYS A 33 -21.56 -16.70 18.38
N GLU A 34 -21.18 -17.56 19.33
CA GLU A 34 -19.85 -17.51 19.94
C GLU A 34 -18.73 -17.81 18.95
N LYS A 35 -18.90 -18.82 18.09
CA LYS A 35 -17.94 -19.14 17.02
C LYS A 35 -17.76 -17.97 16.04
N CYS A 36 -18.86 -17.36 15.58
CA CYS A 36 -18.80 -16.23 14.66
C CYS A 36 -18.18 -15.00 15.31
N LYS A 37 -18.52 -14.71 16.58
CA LYS A 37 -17.94 -13.60 17.34
C LYS A 37 -16.42 -13.76 17.47
N LYS A 38 -15.96 -14.94 17.90
CA LYS A 38 -14.51 -15.25 17.98
C LYS A 38 -13.82 -15.11 16.62
N ALA A 39 -14.43 -15.57 15.53
CA ALA A 39 -13.85 -15.47 14.20
C ALA A 39 -13.72 -14.02 13.71
N ILE A 40 -14.69 -13.15 14.02
CA ILE A 40 -14.64 -11.73 13.69
C ILE A 40 -13.51 -11.04 14.48
N GLU A 41 -13.45 -11.26 15.79
CA GLU A 41 -12.42 -10.65 16.65
C GLU A 41 -11.00 -11.14 16.30
N ALA A 42 -10.83 -12.44 16.04
CA ALA A 42 -9.54 -12.98 15.62
C ALA A 42 -9.07 -12.37 14.29
N ALA A 43 -9.97 -12.17 13.33
CA ALA A 43 -9.65 -11.51 12.07
C ALA A 43 -9.30 -10.03 12.26
N LYS A 44 -9.98 -9.33 13.18
CA LYS A 44 -9.69 -7.94 13.54
C LYS A 44 -8.30 -7.83 14.20
N ARG A 45 -8.04 -8.61 15.23
CA ARG A 45 -6.74 -8.67 15.92
C ARG A 45 -5.60 -8.99 14.97
N LYS A 46 -5.78 -9.93 14.04
CA LYS A 46 -4.74 -10.27 13.05
C LYS A 46 -4.39 -9.08 12.14
N ARG A 47 -5.37 -8.23 11.81
CA ARG A 47 -5.12 -7.01 11.03
C ARG A 47 -4.38 -5.97 11.85
N GLU A 48 -4.81 -5.75 13.09
CA GLU A 48 -4.18 -4.82 14.04
C GLU A 48 -2.72 -5.23 14.33
N GLU A 49 -2.47 -6.50 14.59
CA GLU A 49 -1.14 -7.04 14.83
C GLU A 49 -0.23 -6.86 13.60
N LYS A 50 -0.76 -7.06 12.38
CA LYS A 50 -0.01 -6.78 11.16
C LYS A 50 0.35 -5.30 11.06
N THR A 51 -0.59 -4.40 11.35
CA THR A 51 -0.33 -2.96 11.29
C THR A 51 0.69 -2.51 12.34
N VAL A 52 0.62 -3.07 13.56
CA VAL A 52 1.58 -2.78 14.63
C VAL A 52 2.98 -3.25 14.23
N ARG A 53 3.12 -4.51 13.79
CA ARG A 53 4.42 -5.05 13.32
C ARG A 53 5.03 -4.25 12.18
N GLU A 54 4.20 -3.73 11.27
CA GLU A 54 4.68 -2.88 10.17
C GLU A 54 5.16 -1.51 10.66
N LEU A 55 4.49 -0.93 11.67
CA LEU A 55 4.92 0.33 12.29
C LEU A 55 6.22 0.14 13.07
N GLU A 56 6.33 -0.92 13.87
CA GLU A 56 7.55 -1.28 14.61
C GLU A 56 8.75 -1.45 13.67
N LEU A 57 8.57 -2.16 12.55
CA LEU A 57 9.64 -2.33 11.55
C LEU A 57 10.06 -1.01 10.90
N ARG A 58 9.10 -0.09 10.65
CA ARG A 58 9.40 1.23 10.07
C ARG A 58 10.08 2.17 11.07
N GLU A 59 9.75 2.06 12.35
CA GLU A 59 10.38 2.83 13.43
C GLU A 59 11.86 2.44 13.61
N GLU A 60 12.18 1.14 13.49
CA GLU A 60 13.56 0.65 13.58
C GLU A 60 14.46 1.17 12.44
N VAL A 61 13.88 1.59 11.31
CA VAL A 61 14.61 2.20 10.20
C VAL A 61 14.80 3.69 10.46
N ASN A 62 15.85 4.02 11.21
CA ASN A 62 16.30 5.40 11.37
C ASN A 62 16.90 5.89 10.04
N VAL A 63 16.09 6.52 9.18
CA VAL A 63 16.60 7.21 7.99
C VAL A 63 17.30 8.48 8.46
N SER A 64 18.51 8.34 9.01
CA SER A 64 19.42 9.48 9.07
C SER A 64 19.55 9.96 7.63
N ARG A 65 19.27 11.24 7.42
CA ARG A 65 19.45 11.93 6.16
C ARG A 65 20.94 11.88 5.80
N VAL A 66 21.38 10.78 5.20
CA VAL A 66 22.69 10.72 4.55
C VAL A 66 22.55 11.56 3.30
N GLY A 67 23.34 12.63 3.24
CA GLY A 67 23.48 13.47 2.06
C GLY A 67 23.27 14.94 2.35
N GLU A 68 24.10 15.55 3.20
CA GLU A 68 24.70 16.80 2.73
C GLU A 68 25.77 16.40 1.71
N GLU A 69 25.54 16.85 0.48
CA GLU A 69 26.52 16.97 -0.61
C GLU A 69 26.83 15.72 -1.48
N SER A 70 26.47 15.86 -2.77
CA SER A 70 27.00 15.20 -3.97
C SER A 70 26.72 13.70 -4.11
N GLU A 71 26.05 13.16 -5.13
CA GLU A 71 25.94 13.52 -6.54
C GLU A 71 24.54 13.09 -7.03
N GLU A 72 23.87 13.95 -7.80
CA GLU A 72 22.75 13.67 -8.72
C GLU A 72 21.94 12.36 -8.51
N VAL A 73 21.27 12.25 -7.36
CA VAL A 73 20.11 11.36 -7.23
C VAL A 73 18.99 12.00 -8.04
N THR A 74 18.75 11.49 -9.26
CA THR A 74 17.55 11.81 -10.03
C THR A 74 16.34 11.60 -9.13
N CYS A 75 15.73 12.71 -8.75
CA CYS A 75 14.69 12.73 -7.74
C CYS A 75 13.50 11.93 -8.26
N VAL A 76 13.23 10.77 -7.65
CA VAL A 76 11.94 10.10 -7.81
C VAL A 76 10.87 11.09 -7.36
N GLY A 77 10.15 11.68 -8.32
CA GLY A 77 9.09 12.65 -8.07
C GLY A 77 9.44 14.13 -8.32
N SER A 78 10.53 14.47 -9.03
CA SER A 78 10.60 15.80 -9.65
C SER A 78 9.47 15.91 -10.68
N SER A 79 8.41 16.63 -10.32
CA SER A 79 7.23 16.87 -11.15
C SER A 79 7.48 17.90 -12.26
N GLN A 80 8.71 18.39 -12.38
CA GLN A 80 9.06 19.34 -13.43
C GLN A 80 9.18 18.55 -14.73
N PRO A 81 8.28 18.77 -15.71
CA PRO A 81 8.34 18.03 -16.96
C PRO A 81 9.70 18.34 -17.60
N HIS A 82 10.55 17.33 -17.69
CA HIS A 82 11.75 17.41 -18.49
C HIS A 82 11.28 17.69 -19.90
N LYS A 83 11.56 18.91 -20.40
CA LYS A 83 11.18 19.32 -21.76
C LYS A 83 11.75 18.40 -22.83
N LEU A 84 12.78 17.63 -22.46
CA LEU A 84 13.45 16.67 -23.31
C LEU A 84 13.64 15.36 -22.55
N GLY A 85 13.30 14.25 -23.21
CA GLY A 85 13.45 12.89 -22.67
C GLY A 85 14.89 12.38 -22.81
N PRO A 86 15.25 11.26 -22.16
CA PRO A 86 16.59 10.67 -22.27
C PRO A 86 17.02 10.30 -23.70
N ILE A 87 16.07 10.10 -24.61
CA ILE A 87 16.29 9.86 -26.04
C ILE A 87 16.72 11.13 -26.79
N ASP A 88 16.33 12.31 -26.30
CA ASP A 88 16.53 13.55 -27.04
C ASP A 88 18.00 13.96 -27.15
N LYS A 89 18.88 13.38 -26.33
CA LYS A 89 20.33 13.54 -26.50
C LYS A 89 20.84 13.00 -27.84
N TRP A 90 20.14 12.05 -28.45
CA TRP A 90 20.52 11.42 -29.73
C TRP A 90 19.71 11.93 -30.92
N THR A 91 18.56 12.57 -30.69
CA THR A 91 17.66 13.06 -31.75
C THR A 91 17.74 14.58 -31.96
N ARG A 92 18.53 15.30 -31.15
CA ARG A 92 18.84 16.71 -31.39
C ARG A 92 19.49 16.87 -32.77
N ALA A 93 18.99 17.83 -33.54
CA ALA A 93 19.54 18.17 -34.84
C ALA A 93 21.04 18.43 -34.71
N ILE A 94 21.83 17.69 -35.48
CA ILE A 94 23.26 17.93 -35.61
C ILE A 94 23.40 19.26 -36.31
N ASP A 95 23.91 20.26 -35.61
CA ASP A 95 24.26 21.55 -36.20
C ASP A 95 25.39 21.29 -37.21
N PRO A 96 25.18 21.51 -38.52
CA PRO A 96 26.18 21.23 -39.55
C PRO A 96 27.44 22.10 -39.38
N THR A 97 27.36 23.20 -38.61
CA THR A 97 28.51 24.05 -38.30
C THR A 97 29.36 23.54 -37.13
N LYS A 98 28.87 22.55 -36.37
CA LYS A 98 29.57 21.95 -35.22
C LYS A 98 30.00 20.50 -35.45
N ALA A 99 29.85 20.02 -36.70
CA ALA A 99 30.18 18.65 -37.08
C ALA A 99 31.68 18.31 -36.90
N ASP A 100 32.57 19.31 -36.91
CA ASP A 100 34.02 19.08 -36.82
C ASP A 100 34.57 18.85 -35.40
N SER A 101 33.75 19.02 -34.35
CA SER A 101 34.23 18.86 -32.96
C SER A 101 34.06 17.46 -32.37
N PHE A 102 33.43 16.51 -33.06
CA PHE A 102 33.35 15.11 -32.62
C PHE A 102 34.50 14.28 -33.20
N LYS A 103 35.74 14.62 -32.83
CA LYS A 103 36.83 13.64 -32.86
C LYS A 103 36.88 12.94 -31.51
N GLN A 104 36.51 11.67 -31.51
CA GLN A 104 36.69 10.75 -30.39
C GLN A 104 38.19 10.75 -29.99
N GLN A 105 38.46 11.00 -28.71
CA GLN A 105 39.66 10.48 -28.04
C GLN A 105 39.31 9.12 -27.44
#